data_AF-A0A1J5PM66-F1
#
_entry.id   AF-A0A1J5PM66-F1
#
_cell.length_a   1.000
_cell.length_b   1.000
_cell.length_c   1.000
_cell.angle_alpha   90.00
_cell.angle_beta   90.00
_cell.angle_gamma   90.00
#
_symmetry.space_group_name_H-M   'P 1'
#
loop_
_entity.id
_entity.type
_entity.pdbx_description
1 polymer ?
#
loop_
_entity_poly.entity_id
_entity_poly.type
_entity_poly.pdbx_seq_one_letter_code
_entity_poly.pdbx_strand_id
1 'polypeptide(L)'
;MTAGEKKDVVFTERLRTHPGKVAIYGWQRTNGLPIQPLSTVHGAFYADYSHGIRLVSNTAFVNGQPHPLSEIFQDSGLARIISAEGTIEHPHQLLASLYSN
;
A
#
# COMPACT_ATOMS: atom_id res chain seq x y z
N MET A 1 8.29 7.05 -2.13
CA MET A 1 7.52 7.07 -3.39
C MET A 1 6.83 8.41 -3.52
N THR A 2 6.80 9.02 -4.71
CA THR A 2 6.07 10.28 -4.93
C THR A 2 4.60 9.95 -5.21
N ALA A 3 3.72 10.22 -4.25
CA ALA A 3 2.27 10.12 -4.47
C ALA A 3 1.81 11.23 -5.43
N GLY A 4 0.81 10.91 -6.26
CA GLY A 4 0.33 11.82 -7.31
C GLY A 4 -0.79 12.74 -6.85
N GLU A 5 -1.38 13.45 -7.82
CA GLU A 5 -2.56 14.30 -7.62
C GLU A 5 -3.85 13.49 -7.34
N LYS A 6 -3.82 12.16 -7.46
CA LYS A 6 -4.96 11.26 -7.23
C LYS A 6 -4.80 10.47 -5.92
N LYS A 7 -5.89 9.85 -5.47
CA LYS A 7 -5.88 8.86 -4.39
C LYS A 7 -5.21 7.57 -4.90
N ASP A 8 -4.39 6.96 -4.06
CA ASP A 8 -3.74 5.68 -4.28
C ASP A 8 -4.46 4.58 -3.49
N VAL A 9 -4.52 3.37 -4.06
CA VAL A 9 -4.80 2.15 -3.30
C VAL A 9 -3.47 1.65 -2.74
N VAL A 10 -3.41 1.47 -1.43
CA VAL A 10 -2.15 1.15 -0.74
C VAL A 10 -2.24 -0.17 0.02
N PHE A 11 -1.09 -0.80 0.22
CA PHE A 11 -0.96 -1.97 1.08
C PHE A 11 -0.60 -1.52 2.50
N THR A 12 -1.32 -2.00 3.51
CA THR A 12 -1.20 -1.54 4.89
C THR A 12 -1.56 -2.63 5.89
N GLU A 13 -0.92 -2.61 7.05
CA GLU A 13 -1.20 -3.48 8.20
C GLU A 13 -2.65 -3.34 8.71
N ARG A 14 -3.26 -2.17 8.53
CA ARG A 14 -4.65 -1.91 8.94
C ARG A 14 -5.67 -2.88 8.32
N LEU A 15 -5.36 -3.46 7.15
CA LEU A 15 -6.26 -4.40 6.48
C LEU A 15 -6.44 -5.71 7.26
N ARG A 16 -5.52 -6.08 8.16
CA ARG A 16 -5.69 -7.28 9.02
C ARG A 16 -6.96 -7.23 9.87
N THR A 17 -7.26 -6.05 10.40
CA THR A 17 -8.42 -5.84 11.29
C THR A 17 -9.64 -5.29 10.54
N HIS A 18 -9.53 -5.10 9.23
CA HIS A 18 -10.57 -4.55 8.36
C HIS A 18 -10.79 -5.44 7.13
N PRO A 19 -11.20 -6.70 7.30
CA PRO A 19 -11.43 -7.61 6.19
C PRO A 19 -12.50 -7.06 5.22
N GLY A 20 -12.32 -7.33 3.93
CA GLY A 20 -13.23 -6.87 2.88
C GLY A 20 -13.20 -5.36 2.60
N LYS A 21 -12.23 -4.63 3.16
CA LYS A 21 -12.02 -3.19 2.91
C LYS A 21 -10.91 -2.93 1.90
N VAL A 22 -10.94 -1.75 1.31
CA VAL A 22 -9.83 -1.19 0.53
C VAL A 22 -9.15 -0.09 1.33
N ALA A 23 -7.82 -0.06 1.32
CA ALA A 23 -7.05 1.02 1.92
C ALA A 23 -6.71 2.08 0.87
N ILE A 24 -7.15 3.30 1.12
CA ILE A 24 -6.97 4.45 0.23
C ILE A 24 -6.18 5.53 0.96
N TYR A 25 -5.19 6.12 0.28
CA TYR A 25 -4.33 7.18 0.80
C TYR A 25 -3.91 8.12 -0.33
N GLY A 26 -3.56 9.36 -0.03
CA GLY A 26 -2.85 10.22 -0.97
C GLY A 26 -3.66 11.45 -1.35
N TRP A 27 -3.66 11.80 -2.64
CA TRP A 27 -4.11 13.10 -3.13
C TRP A 27 -3.39 14.22 -2.38
N GLN A 28 -2.11 14.39 -2.69
CA GLN A 28 -1.19 15.23 -1.90
C GLN A 28 -1.42 16.73 -2.13
N ARG A 29 -1.33 17.52 -1.07
CA ARG A 29 -1.20 18.99 -1.14
C ARG A 29 0.21 19.38 -1.57
N THR A 30 0.38 20.63 -1.99
CA THR A 30 1.71 21.20 -2.32
C THR A 30 2.69 21.20 -1.13
N ASN A 31 2.19 21.12 0.11
CA ASN A 31 3.01 20.98 1.31
C ASN A 31 3.29 19.51 1.71
N GLY A 32 2.96 18.54 0.86
CA GLY A 32 3.22 17.11 1.09
C GLY A 32 2.27 16.43 2.07
N LEU A 33 1.24 17.11 2.58
CA LEU A 33 0.21 16.49 3.41
C LEU A 33 -0.88 15.85 2.54
N PRO A 34 -1.34 14.63 2.88
CA PRO A 34 -2.40 13.97 2.13
C PRO A 34 -3.74 14.68 2.37
N ILE A 35 -4.52 14.90 1.30
CA ILE A 35 -5.92 15.31 1.41
C ILE A 35 -6.78 14.10 1.78
N GLN A 36 -6.41 12.90 1.33
CA GLN A 36 -6.98 11.63 1.76
C GLN A 36 -6.01 10.95 2.75
N PRO A 37 -6.23 11.07 4.07
CA PRO A 37 -5.52 10.25 5.04
C PRO A 37 -5.72 8.75 4.76
N LEU A 38 -4.87 7.91 5.33
CA LEU A 38 -5.02 6.46 5.21
C LEU A 38 -6.37 6.04 5.79
N SER A 39 -7.24 5.52 4.92
CA SER A 39 -8.64 5.22 5.23
C SER A 39 -9.04 3.83 4.72
N THR A 40 -9.78 3.09 5.53
CA THR A 40 -10.34 1.76 5.24
C THR A 40 -11.88 1.73 5.34
N VAL A 41 -12.53 2.90 5.23
CA VAL A 41 -13.99 3.00 5.41
C VAL A 41 -14.77 2.29 4.29
N HIS A 42 -14.19 2.26 3.09
CA HIS A 42 -14.80 1.71 1.89
C HIS A 42 -14.57 0.20 1.74
N GLY A 43 -15.57 -0.51 1.23
CA GLY A 43 -15.44 -1.93 0.87
C GLY A 43 -14.54 -2.16 -0.34
N ALA A 44 -14.03 -3.37 -0.51
CA ALA A 44 -13.12 -3.74 -1.61
C ALA A 44 -13.71 -3.54 -3.02
N PHE A 45 -15.05 -3.52 -3.14
CA PHE A 45 -15.77 -3.24 -4.39
C PHE A 45 -16.04 -1.75 -4.63
N TYR A 46 -15.51 -0.87 -3.78
CA TYR A 46 -15.76 0.56 -3.89
C TYR A 46 -15.20 1.15 -5.17
N ALA A 47 -15.98 2.04 -5.76
CA ALA A 47 -15.67 2.72 -6.99
C ALA A 47 -16.04 4.22 -6.91
N ASP A 48 -15.07 5.13 -7.15
CA ASP A 48 -15.25 6.57 -7.36
C ASP A 48 -15.27 7.00 -8.87
N TYR A 49 -15.59 8.26 -9.18
CA TYR A 49 -15.56 8.77 -10.57
C TYR A 49 -14.10 8.99 -11.02
N SER A 50 -13.65 8.26 -12.05
CA SER A 50 -12.25 8.14 -12.54
C SER A 50 -11.41 7.04 -11.87
N HIS A 51 -11.57 5.79 -12.30
CA HIS A 51 -10.70 4.68 -11.88
C HIS A 51 -9.49 4.48 -12.79
N GLY A 52 -8.35 4.26 -12.14
CA GLY A 52 -7.20 3.59 -12.71
C GLY A 52 -6.39 2.99 -11.57
N ILE A 53 -5.87 1.78 -11.76
CA ILE A 53 -4.97 1.14 -10.80
C ILE A 53 -3.57 1.12 -11.42
N ARG A 54 -2.55 1.55 -10.66
CA ARG A 54 -1.16 1.31 -11.03
C ARG A 54 -0.66 0.15 -10.19
N LEU A 55 -0.30 -0.94 -10.86
CA LEU A 55 0.27 -2.10 -10.19
C LEU A 55 1.71 -1.80 -9.78
N VAL A 56 2.09 -2.31 -8.61
CA VAL A 56 3.48 -2.32 -8.14
C VAL A 56 4.05 -3.71 -8.44
N SER A 57 5.29 -3.75 -8.95
CA SER A 57 6.00 -5.00 -9.21
C SER A 57 6.27 -5.74 -7.89
N ASN A 58 6.11 -7.07 -7.90
CA ASN A 58 6.55 -7.92 -6.79
C ASN A 58 8.08 -8.06 -6.69
N THR A 59 8.81 -7.54 -7.68
CA THR A 59 10.27 -7.45 -7.69
C THR A 59 10.68 -5.99 -7.55
N ALA A 60 11.51 -5.70 -6.55
CA ALA A 60 12.16 -4.42 -6.35
C ALA A 60 13.66 -4.56 -6.61
N PHE A 61 14.33 -3.46 -6.93
CA PHE A 61 15.78 -3.45 -7.15
C PHE A 61 16.47 -2.66 -6.03
N VAL A 62 17.29 -3.32 -5.23
CA VAL A 62 18.08 -2.71 -4.16
C VAL A 62 19.54 -2.74 -4.62
N ASN A 63 20.15 -1.56 -4.79
CA ASN A 63 21.51 -1.42 -5.32
C ASN A 63 21.71 -2.17 -6.65
N GLY A 64 20.70 -2.18 -7.51
CA GLY A 64 20.72 -2.86 -8.82
C GLY A 64 20.47 -4.36 -8.79
N GLN A 65 20.32 -4.98 -7.61
CA GLN A 65 20.00 -6.40 -7.48
C GLN A 65 18.49 -6.62 -7.29
N PRO A 66 17.88 -7.61 -7.96
CA PRO A 66 16.46 -7.91 -7.80
C PRO A 66 16.20 -8.60 -6.45
N HIS A 67 15.20 -8.11 -5.72
CA HIS A 67 14.70 -8.66 -4.47
C HIS A 67 13.17 -8.81 -4.53
N PRO A 68 12.59 -9.86 -3.92
CA PRO A 68 11.16 -9.89 -3.66
C PRO A 68 10.73 -8.68 -2.81
N LEU A 69 9.67 -7.99 -3.22
CA LEU A 69 9.15 -6.84 -2.47
C LEU A 69 8.71 -7.24 -1.05
N SER A 70 8.28 -8.49 -0.87
CA SER A 70 7.94 -9.06 0.44
C SER A 70 9.11 -9.16 1.41
N GLU A 71 10.34 -9.33 0.92
CA GLU A 71 11.55 -9.28 1.78
C GLU A 71 11.82 -7.85 2.24
N ILE A 72 11.67 -6.87 1.34
CA ILE A 72 11.83 -5.45 1.67
C ILE A 72 10.80 -5.01 2.71
N PHE A 73 9.56 -5.49 2.62
CA PHE A 73 8.54 -5.22 3.63
C PHE A 73 8.90 -5.74 5.02
N GLN A 74 9.73 -6.78 5.14
CA GLN A 74 10.09 -7.40 6.42
C GLN A 74 11.46 -6.92 6.96
N ASP A 75 12.28 -6.30 6.12
CA ASP A 75 13.58 -5.76 6.52
C ASP A 75 13.41 -4.43 7.27
N SER A 76 13.79 -4.38 8.55
CA SER A 76 13.63 -3.16 9.38
C SER A 76 14.45 -1.94 8.90
N GLY A 77 15.54 -2.16 8.18
CA GLY A 77 16.36 -1.11 7.57
C GLY A 77 15.79 -0.57 6.26
N LEU A 78 15.08 -1.40 5.49
CA LEU A 78 14.53 -1.04 4.18
C LEU A 78 13.03 -0.71 4.19
N ALA A 79 12.24 -1.32 5.08
CA ALA A 79 10.78 -1.20 5.06
C ALA A 79 10.30 0.25 5.18
N ARG A 80 11.01 1.08 5.96
CA ARG A 80 10.72 2.53 6.11
C ARG A 80 10.80 3.32 4.80
N ILE A 81 11.51 2.81 3.79
CA ILE A 81 11.61 3.45 2.46
C ILE A 81 10.28 3.36 1.71
N ILE A 82 9.53 2.28 1.91
CA ILE A 82 8.31 1.96 1.16
C ILE A 82 7.03 1.97 2.02
N SER A 83 7.16 1.99 3.34
CA SER A 83 6.05 1.97 4.30
C SER A 83 6.28 2.94 5.46
N ALA A 84 5.31 3.82 5.71
CA ALA A 84 5.32 4.67 6.90
C ALA A 84 5.05 3.88 8.19
N GLU A 85 4.46 2.68 8.09
CA GLU A 85 4.16 1.79 9.22
C GLU A 85 5.39 1.01 9.68
N GLY A 86 6.49 1.03 8.92
CA GLY A 86 7.65 0.19 9.16
C GLY A 86 7.47 -1.19 8.54
N THR A 87 7.95 -2.23 9.23
CA THR A 87 7.86 -3.61 8.75
C THR A 87 6.41 -4.09 8.70
N ILE A 88 6.08 -4.83 7.64
CA ILE A 88 4.80 -5.55 7.47
C ILE A 88 5.11 -7.02 7.70
N GLU A 89 4.53 -7.61 8.74
CA GLU A 89 4.79 -9.01 9.10
C GLU A 89 4.04 -9.95 8.16
N HIS A 90 4.62 -11.08 7.74
CA HIS A 90 3.91 -12.07 6.91
C HIS A 90 3.11 -11.47 5.71
N PRO A 91 3.73 -10.63 4.85
CA PRO A 91 3.01 -9.85 3.84
C PRO A 91 2.23 -10.72 2.84
N HIS A 92 2.71 -11.93 2.55
CA HIS A 92 2.00 -12.89 1.70
C HIS A 92 0.70 -13.39 2.34
N GLN A 93 0.67 -13.61 3.66
CA GLN A 93 -0.55 -14.02 4.36
C GLN A 93 -1.58 -12.89 4.38
N LEU A 94 -1.11 -11.66 4.60
CA LEU A 94 -1.97 -10.48 4.51
C LEU A 94 -2.56 -10.34 3.10
N LEU A 95 -1.72 -10.42 2.06
CA LEU A 95 -2.19 -10.36 0.67
C LEU A 95 -3.19 -11.49 0.36
N ALA A 96 -2.91 -12.72 0.78
CA ALA A 96 -3.81 -13.86 0.59
C ALA A 96 -5.17 -13.62 1.25
N SER A 97 -5.20 -13.04 2.45
CA SER A 97 -6.46 -12.75 3.17
C SER A 97 -7.36 -11.76 2.42
N LEU A 98 -6.81 -10.92 1.53
CA LEU A 98 -7.59 -9.99 0.72
C LEU A 98 -8.37 -10.67 -0.40
N TYR A 99 -8.01 -11.90 -0.77
CA TYR A 99 -8.66 -12.67 -1.84
C TYR A 99 -9.70 -13.68 -1.34
N SER A 100 -9.80 -13.89 -0.02
CA SER A 100 -10.61 -14.96 0.58
C SER A 100 -12.07 -14.57 0.89
N ASN A 101 -12.64 -13.60 0.17
CA ASN A 101 -14.06 -13.20 0.33
C ASN A 101 -15.00 -14.05 -0.54
#